data_AF-A0AAW0BNU0-F1
#
_entry.id   AF-A0AAW0BNU0-F1
#
_cell.length_a   1.000
_cell.length_b   1.000
_cell.length_c   1.000
_cell.angle_alpha   90.00
_cell.angle_beta   90.00
_cell.angle_gamma   90.00
#
_symmetry.space_group_name_H-M   'P 1'
#
loop_
_entity.id
_entity.type
_entity.pdbx_description
1 polymer ?
#
loop_
_entity_poly.entity_id
_entity_poly.type
_entity_poly.pdbx_seq_one_letter_code
_entity_poly.pdbx_strand_id
1 'polypeptide(L)'
;MQYMSLLQVDDVIVQETGASDRKIWRLGIMNSDGSVENELTLRLHGILSKAELTPGNLSKVDASKAATMTQRIELVGFGSSVFDDAVNNMGILHGLFGRFFGENRMLPLNLAPGTSTEVPFGAGVDPLGQLANFRRSGLIHTTENKVSYFKAVPDESTSERETVIYEAFPGTFRRGDLVEIEGVVIALANKHGKIKTTFQLSAMTLIDSSFSKAAEIARAKAVAPVQPQVVLKRKLWHESEDQAVVKARRQLRELALEDKEVAK
;
A
#
# COMPACT_ATOMS: atom_id res chain seq x y z
N MET A 1 17.41 -2.45 7.50
CA MET A 1 16.41 -2.73 6.44
C MET A 1 17.15 -3.32 5.26
N GLN A 2 16.79 -4.54 4.81
CA GLN A 2 17.62 -5.32 3.88
C GLN A 2 16.81 -5.70 2.63
N TYR A 3 17.41 -5.57 1.45
CA TYR A 3 16.79 -6.04 0.22
C TYR A 3 16.70 -7.55 0.25
N MET A 4 15.56 -8.08 -0.18
CA MET A 4 15.33 -9.53 -0.14
C MET A 4 16.33 -10.29 -1.00
N SER A 5 16.85 -9.69 -2.08
CA SER A 5 17.92 -10.24 -2.92
C SER A 5 19.31 -10.26 -2.29
N LEU A 6 19.53 -9.51 -1.19
CA LEU A 6 20.82 -9.38 -0.51
C LEU A 6 20.81 -10.01 0.89
N LEU A 7 19.83 -10.88 1.16
CA LEU A 7 19.66 -11.51 2.46
C LEU A 7 20.77 -12.54 2.71
N GLN A 8 21.57 -12.31 3.76
CA GLN A 8 22.42 -13.35 4.34
C GLN A 8 21.61 -14.10 5.40
N VAL A 9 21.31 -15.36 5.11
CA VAL A 9 20.33 -16.15 5.86
C VAL A 9 20.90 -16.68 7.19
N ASP A 10 22.23 -16.80 7.30
CA ASP A 10 22.90 -17.41 8.45
C ASP A 10 22.72 -16.60 9.75
N ASP A 11 22.42 -15.30 9.65
CA ASP A 11 22.19 -14.40 10.79
C ASP A 11 20.70 -14.24 11.16
N VAL A 12 19.81 -15.01 10.50
CA VAL A 12 18.37 -14.93 10.71
C VAL A 12 17.93 -15.91 11.79
N ILE A 13 17.21 -15.40 12.79
CA ILE A 13 16.64 -16.20 13.88
C ILE A 13 15.13 -16.17 13.91
N VAL A 14 14.54 -17.22 14.49
CA VAL A 14 13.11 -17.31 14.73
C VAL A 14 12.81 -16.89 16.17
N GLN A 15 11.98 -15.87 16.35
CA GLN A 15 11.54 -15.39 17.65
C GLN A 15 10.04 -15.61 17.85
N GLU A 16 9.65 -16.25 18.94
CA GLU A 16 8.25 -16.37 19.34
C GLU A 16 7.76 -15.03 19.90
N THR A 17 6.65 -14.54 19.37
CA THR A 17 5.96 -13.31 19.77
C THR A 17 4.46 -13.59 19.82
N GLY A 18 3.76 -13.08 20.84
CA GLY A 18 2.31 -13.25 20.95
C GLY A 18 1.85 -13.67 22.35
N ALA A 19 0.54 -13.57 22.57
CA ALA A 19 -0.11 -13.96 23.82
C ALA A 19 -0.24 -15.49 23.95
N SER A 20 -0.50 -15.96 25.16
CA SER A 20 -0.57 -17.39 25.51
C SER A 20 -1.59 -18.21 24.69
N ASP A 21 -2.57 -17.56 24.05
CA ASP A 21 -3.60 -18.17 23.21
C ASP A 21 -3.30 -18.15 21.70
N ARG A 22 -2.33 -17.34 21.24
CA ARG A 22 -1.91 -17.25 19.83
C ARG A 22 -0.41 -17.01 19.71
N LYS A 23 0.31 -18.07 19.34
CA LYS A 23 1.74 -18.02 19.03
C LYS A 23 1.97 -17.53 17.59
N ILE A 24 2.69 -16.44 17.47
CA ILE A 24 3.24 -15.93 16.21
C ILE A 24 4.77 -16.10 16.30
N TRP A 25 5.42 -16.44 15.20
CA TRP A 25 6.87 -16.44 15.12
C TRP A 25 7.31 -15.48 14.04
N ARG A 26 8.24 -14.61 14.39
CA ARG A 26 8.79 -13.56 13.53
C ARG A 26 10.26 -13.85 13.29
N LEU A 27 10.78 -13.33 12.19
CA LEU A 27 12.20 -13.44 11.86
C LEU A 27 12.93 -12.20 12.36
N GLY A 28 13.98 -12.40 13.15
CA GLY A 28 14.87 -11.35 13.63
C GLY A 28 16.25 -11.45 13.00
N ILE A 29 16.96 -10.33 12.92
CA ILE A 29 18.37 -10.28 12.53
C ILE A 29 19.21 -10.27 13.81
N MET A 30 20.16 -11.20 13.91
CA MET A 30 21.11 -11.26 15.02
C MET A 30 22.30 -10.33 14.77
N ASN A 31 22.69 -9.57 15.78
CA ASN A 31 23.93 -8.82 15.81
C ASN A 31 25.14 -9.74 16.06
N SER A 32 26.34 -9.24 15.75
CA SER A 32 27.60 -9.91 16.09
C SER A 32 27.82 -10.11 17.59
N ASP A 33 27.08 -9.40 18.45
CA ASP A 33 27.06 -9.55 19.91
C ASP A 33 26.02 -10.57 20.42
N GLY A 34 25.24 -11.19 19.53
CA GLY A 34 24.20 -12.16 19.87
C GLY A 34 22.84 -11.55 20.25
N SER A 35 22.72 -10.22 20.25
CA SER A 35 21.43 -9.53 20.47
C SER A 35 20.57 -9.51 19.20
N VAL A 36 19.25 -9.38 19.36
CA VAL A 36 18.32 -9.24 18.22
C VAL A 36 18.13 -7.75 17.96
N GLU A 37 18.58 -7.27 16.81
CA GLU A 37 18.55 -5.83 16.52
C GLU A 37 17.18 -5.39 16.02
N ASN A 38 16.65 -6.10 15.01
CA ASN A 38 15.48 -5.68 14.26
C ASN A 38 14.71 -6.88 13.67
N GLU A 39 13.40 -6.69 13.46
CA GLU A 39 12.60 -7.61 12.67
C GLU A 39 13.06 -7.58 11.19
N LEU A 40 13.21 -8.76 10.60
CA LEU A 40 13.60 -8.90 9.20
C LEU A 40 12.47 -8.42 8.28
N THR A 41 12.62 -7.19 7.78
CA THR A 41 11.76 -6.59 6.76
C THR A 41 12.37 -6.80 5.37
N LEU A 42 11.55 -7.33 4.46
CA LEU A 42 11.92 -7.67 3.10
C LEU A 42 11.34 -6.64 2.12
N ARG A 43 12.15 -6.25 1.13
CA ARG A 43 11.72 -5.41 0.00
C ARG A 43 11.69 -6.19 -1.30
N LEU A 44 10.66 -5.96 -2.12
CA LEU A 44 10.49 -6.56 -3.44
C LEU A 44 9.97 -5.55 -4.45
N HIS A 45 10.51 -5.58 -5.66
CA HIS A 45 9.99 -4.84 -6.80
C HIS A 45 9.22 -5.78 -7.74
N GLY A 46 8.10 -5.30 -8.29
CA GLY A 46 7.39 -6.06 -9.30
C GLY A 46 6.26 -5.27 -9.93
N ILE A 47 5.70 -5.82 -11.00
CA ILE A 47 4.51 -5.24 -11.64
C ILE A 47 3.27 -5.83 -10.96
N LEU A 48 2.35 -4.96 -10.59
CA LEU A 48 1.09 -5.34 -9.94
C LEU A 48 0.14 -5.99 -10.97
N SER A 49 -0.01 -7.31 -10.93
CA SER A 49 -0.96 -8.03 -11.82
C SER A 49 -2.37 -8.06 -11.23
N LYS A 50 -2.47 -8.13 -9.90
CA LYS A 50 -3.73 -8.13 -9.16
C LYS A 50 -3.61 -7.32 -7.87
N ALA A 51 -4.64 -6.56 -7.54
CA ALA A 51 -4.71 -5.75 -6.34
C ALA A 51 -6.14 -5.78 -5.76
N GLU A 52 -6.25 -6.19 -4.50
CA GLU A 52 -7.43 -6.19 -3.66
C GLU A 52 -7.07 -5.39 -2.39
N LEU A 53 -6.92 -4.06 -2.55
CA LEU A 53 -6.34 -3.16 -1.53
C LEU A 53 -7.38 -2.34 -0.78
N THR A 54 -8.55 -2.12 -1.36
CA THR A 54 -9.69 -1.51 -0.67
C THR A 54 -10.74 -2.58 -0.41
N PRO A 55 -11.41 -2.54 0.74
CA PRO A 55 -12.70 -3.19 0.81
C PRO A 55 -13.60 -2.57 -0.26
N GLY A 56 -14.13 -3.42 -1.15
CA GLY A 56 -15.20 -3.01 -2.07
C GLY A 56 -16.47 -2.68 -1.30
N ASN A 57 -17.63 -2.79 -1.94
CA ASN A 57 -18.89 -2.61 -1.24
C ASN A 57 -19.11 -3.75 -0.21
N LEU A 58 -18.89 -3.46 1.08
CA LEU A 58 -19.04 -4.42 2.19
C LEU A 58 -20.45 -4.47 2.78
N SER A 59 -21.43 -3.79 2.18
CA SER A 59 -22.81 -3.71 2.69
C SER A 59 -23.50 -5.07 2.91
N LYS A 60 -22.96 -6.16 2.34
CA LYS A 60 -23.49 -7.53 2.46
C LYS A 60 -22.52 -8.52 3.13
N VAL A 61 -21.42 -8.05 3.70
CA VAL A 61 -20.42 -8.92 4.34
C VAL A 61 -20.81 -9.16 5.79
N ASP A 62 -20.99 -10.42 6.17
CA ASP A 62 -21.25 -10.82 7.55
C ASP A 62 -19.97 -10.73 8.41
N ALA A 63 -20.14 -10.70 9.73
CA ALA A 63 -19.04 -10.56 10.68
C ALA A 63 -18.00 -11.71 10.58
N SER A 64 -18.43 -12.93 10.22
CA SER A 64 -17.52 -14.08 10.09
C SER A 64 -16.63 -13.94 8.87
N LYS A 65 -17.16 -13.43 7.75
CA LYS A 65 -16.40 -13.14 6.53
C LYS A 65 -15.49 -11.93 6.74
N ALA A 66 -15.98 -10.90 7.44
CA ALA A 66 -15.17 -9.73 7.79
C ALA A 66 -13.91 -10.10 8.60
N ALA A 67 -14.02 -11.07 9.51
CA ALA A 67 -12.89 -11.59 10.28
C ALA A 67 -11.80 -12.28 9.43
N THR A 68 -12.15 -12.68 8.21
CA THR A 68 -11.26 -13.39 7.28
C THR A 68 -10.87 -12.54 6.07
N MET A 69 -11.29 -11.27 6.04
CA MET A 69 -11.01 -10.39 4.94
C MET A 69 -9.55 -9.95 4.96
N THR A 70 -8.89 -10.01 3.81
CA THR A 70 -7.47 -9.71 3.66
C THR A 70 -7.26 -8.80 2.47
N GLN A 71 -6.31 -7.88 2.59
CA GLN A 71 -5.75 -7.21 1.41
C GLN A 71 -4.81 -8.19 0.69
N ARG A 72 -4.94 -8.28 -0.63
CA ARG A 72 -4.10 -9.17 -1.44
C ARG A 72 -3.54 -8.44 -2.65
N ILE A 73 -2.28 -8.70 -2.91
CA ILE A 73 -1.62 -8.29 -4.15
C ILE A 73 -1.01 -9.51 -4.84
N GLU A 74 -0.80 -9.37 -6.13
CA GLU A 74 -0.05 -10.32 -6.93
C GLU A 74 0.97 -9.54 -7.74
N LEU A 75 2.23 -9.93 -7.61
CA LEU A 75 3.36 -9.31 -8.28
C LEU A 75 3.95 -10.25 -9.31
N VAL A 76 4.42 -9.66 -10.41
CA VAL A 76 5.12 -10.37 -11.48
C VAL A 76 6.51 -9.75 -11.64
N GLY A 77 7.54 -10.59 -11.64
CA GLY A 77 8.95 -10.18 -11.70
C GLY A 77 9.51 -9.90 -13.09
N PHE A 78 8.78 -10.25 -14.16
CA PHE A 78 9.18 -10.03 -15.55
C PHE A 78 10.58 -10.60 -15.93
N GLY A 79 10.97 -11.71 -15.29
CA GLY A 79 12.29 -12.34 -15.50
C GLY A 79 13.45 -11.58 -14.87
N SER A 80 13.18 -10.67 -13.93
CA SER A 80 14.22 -10.02 -13.13
C SER A 80 14.89 -11.03 -12.20
N SER A 81 16.21 -11.18 -12.32
CA SER A 81 16.98 -12.04 -11.41
C SER A 81 16.82 -11.62 -9.95
N VAL A 82 16.66 -10.33 -9.67
CA VAL A 82 16.41 -9.80 -8.33
C VAL A 82 15.09 -10.31 -7.76
N PHE A 83 14.06 -10.45 -8.60
CA PHE A 83 12.77 -11.02 -8.19
C PHE A 83 12.88 -12.52 -7.97
N ASP A 84 13.59 -13.23 -8.85
CA ASP A 84 13.80 -14.67 -8.72
C ASP A 84 14.62 -15.01 -7.46
N ASP A 85 15.66 -14.23 -7.18
CA ASP A 85 16.45 -14.32 -5.94
C ASP A 85 15.58 -14.09 -4.70
N ALA A 86 14.69 -13.10 -4.76
CA ALA A 86 13.74 -12.85 -3.69
C ALA A 86 12.77 -14.04 -3.48
N VAL A 87 12.26 -14.64 -4.55
CA VAL A 87 11.41 -15.84 -4.48
C VAL A 87 12.18 -17.03 -3.91
N ASN A 88 13.43 -17.23 -4.32
CA ASN A 88 14.31 -18.25 -3.77
C ASN A 88 14.55 -18.03 -2.27
N ASN A 89 14.82 -16.79 -1.86
CA ASN A 89 15.03 -16.43 -0.47
C ASN A 89 13.76 -16.64 0.38
N MET A 90 12.56 -16.40 -0.16
CA MET A 90 11.32 -16.81 0.51
C MET A 90 11.23 -18.32 0.73
N GLY A 91 11.69 -19.14 -0.23
CA GLY A 91 11.79 -20.58 -0.10
C GLY A 91 12.76 -21.00 1.01
N ILE A 92 13.90 -20.32 1.12
CA ILE A 92 14.89 -20.55 2.18
C ILE A 92 14.31 -20.20 3.55
N LEU A 93 13.64 -19.04 3.68
CA LEU A 93 12.99 -18.62 4.92
C LEU A 93 11.87 -19.60 5.34
N HIS A 94 11.11 -20.13 4.38
CA HIS A 94 10.16 -21.21 4.65
C HIS A 94 10.87 -22.47 5.16
N GLY A 95 12.02 -22.83 4.58
CA GLY A 95 12.87 -23.92 5.03
C GLY A 95 13.40 -23.73 6.46
N LEU A 96 13.77 -22.50 6.85
CA LEU A 96 14.17 -22.19 8.24
C LEU A 96 13.04 -22.49 9.23
N PHE A 97 11.81 -22.08 8.92
CA PHE A 97 10.65 -22.46 9.75
C PHE A 97 10.42 -23.97 9.75
N GLY A 98 10.58 -24.64 8.60
CA GLY A 98 10.49 -26.10 8.51
C GLY A 98 11.48 -26.83 9.44
N ARG A 99 12.72 -26.34 9.53
CA ARG A 99 13.73 -26.87 10.46
C ARG A 99 13.38 -26.57 11.92
N PHE A 100 12.86 -25.39 12.21
CA PHE A 100 12.49 -24.99 13.57
C PHE A 100 11.30 -25.78 14.13
N PHE A 101 10.29 -26.09 13.30
CA PHE A 101 9.05 -26.76 13.74
C PHE A 101 8.96 -28.26 13.39
N GLY A 102 9.80 -28.75 12.47
CA GLY A 102 9.70 -30.07 11.85
C GLY A 102 8.75 -30.08 10.63
N GLU A 103 9.20 -30.65 9.51
CA GLU A 103 8.51 -30.59 8.20
C GLU A 103 7.05 -31.06 8.22
N ASN A 104 6.72 -32.06 9.05
CA ASN A 104 5.38 -32.64 9.15
C ASN A 104 4.31 -31.69 9.75
N ARG A 105 4.73 -30.53 10.28
CA ARG A 105 3.83 -29.55 10.90
C ARG A 105 3.54 -28.34 10.01
N MET A 106 4.20 -28.21 8.86
CA MET A 106 4.09 -27.03 8.00
C MET A 106 2.86 -27.10 7.07
N LEU A 107 2.23 -25.95 6.84
CA LEU A 107 1.15 -25.76 5.86
C LEU A 107 1.55 -24.71 4.80
N PRO A 108 0.97 -24.80 3.59
CA PRO A 108 1.19 -23.81 2.55
C PRO A 108 0.69 -22.42 2.95
N LEU A 109 1.35 -21.41 2.37
CA LEU A 109 1.26 -19.99 2.70
C LEU A 109 -0.18 -19.47 2.73
N ASN A 110 -0.64 -18.86 3.83
CA ASN A 110 -1.86 -18.02 3.90
C ASN A 110 -1.97 -17.31 5.28
N LEU A 111 -2.77 -16.25 5.38
CA LEU A 111 -2.81 -15.33 6.54
C LEU A 111 -3.68 -15.79 7.74
N ALA A 112 -3.42 -15.23 8.93
CA ALA A 112 -4.33 -15.14 10.08
C ALA A 112 -4.02 -13.85 10.92
N PRO A 113 -4.99 -13.29 11.67
CA PRO A 113 -4.84 -12.00 12.36
C PRO A 113 -4.12 -12.13 13.73
N GLY A 114 -3.27 -11.15 14.06
CA GLY A 114 -2.51 -11.11 15.32
C GLY A 114 -3.06 -10.14 16.39
N THR A 115 -2.19 -9.70 17.30
CA THR A 115 -2.56 -9.32 18.68
C THR A 115 -2.45 -7.83 19.03
N SER A 116 -3.45 -7.37 19.79
CA SER A 116 -3.57 -6.26 20.75
C SER A 116 -2.69 -5.00 20.61
N THR A 117 -3.21 -4.04 19.86
CA THR A 117 -3.48 -2.64 20.28
C THR A 117 -4.29 -2.00 19.15
N GLU A 118 -5.43 -1.38 19.45
CA GLU A 118 -6.28 -0.83 18.41
C GLU A 118 -5.66 0.43 17.79
N VAL A 119 -5.59 0.46 16.46
CA VAL A 119 -5.08 1.59 15.66
C VAL A 119 -6.21 2.07 14.76
N PRO A 120 -6.33 3.39 14.50
CA PRO A 120 -7.28 3.90 13.51
C PRO A 120 -6.90 3.46 12.08
N PHE A 121 -7.89 3.36 11.20
CA PHE A 121 -7.65 3.13 9.78
C PHE A 121 -6.93 4.32 9.14
N GLY A 122 -6.01 4.04 8.22
CA GLY A 122 -5.35 5.06 7.41
C GLY A 122 -6.33 5.82 6.50
N ALA A 123 -5.94 7.02 6.08
CA ALA A 123 -6.72 7.81 5.14
C ALA A 123 -6.93 7.02 3.83
N GLY A 124 -8.17 7.01 3.32
CA GLY A 124 -8.52 6.27 2.10
C GLY A 124 -8.61 4.74 2.24
N VAL A 125 -8.31 4.16 3.41
CA VAL A 125 -8.47 2.72 3.67
C VAL A 125 -9.94 2.36 3.93
N ASP A 126 -10.65 3.22 4.67
CA ASP A 126 -12.08 3.07 4.96
C ASP A 126 -12.88 4.37 4.70
N PRO A 127 -12.93 4.85 3.45
CA PRO A 127 -13.57 6.13 3.13
C PRO A 127 -15.08 6.14 3.43
N LEU A 128 -15.71 4.97 3.52
CA LEU A 128 -17.15 4.81 3.77
C LEU A 128 -17.47 4.36 5.21
N GLY A 129 -16.47 4.22 6.09
CA GLY A 129 -16.67 3.76 7.47
C GLY A 129 -17.16 2.31 7.60
N GLN A 130 -17.03 1.51 6.53
CA GLN A 130 -17.54 0.14 6.48
C GLN A 130 -16.69 -0.83 7.30
N LEU A 131 -15.37 -0.63 7.34
CA LEU A 131 -14.48 -1.42 8.21
C LEU A 131 -14.68 -1.06 9.67
N ALA A 132 -14.84 0.22 9.98
CA ALA A 132 -15.12 0.71 11.32
C ALA A 132 -16.43 0.13 11.89
N ASN A 133 -17.43 -0.16 11.05
CA ASN A 133 -18.67 -0.79 11.49
C ASN A 133 -18.49 -2.21 12.04
N PHE A 134 -17.45 -2.94 11.61
CA PHE A 134 -17.15 -4.28 12.13
C PHE A 134 -16.56 -4.27 13.55
N ARG A 135 -16.19 -3.11 14.10
CA ARG A 135 -15.83 -2.97 15.52
C ARG A 135 -16.91 -3.51 16.45
N ARG A 136 -18.18 -3.34 16.08
CA ARG A 136 -19.34 -3.85 16.84
C ARG A 136 -19.36 -5.38 16.95
N SER A 137 -18.62 -6.07 16.09
CA SER A 137 -18.49 -7.54 16.08
C SER A 137 -17.24 -8.04 16.82
N GLY A 138 -16.54 -7.16 17.56
CA GLY A 138 -15.34 -7.51 18.31
C GLY A 138 -14.06 -7.60 17.46
N LEU A 139 -14.10 -7.16 16.19
CA LEU A 139 -12.94 -7.10 15.31
C LEU A 139 -12.23 -5.76 15.50
N ILE A 140 -10.93 -5.81 15.83
CA ILE A 140 -10.08 -4.64 16.04
C ILE A 140 -9.05 -4.52 14.92
N HIS A 141 -8.79 -3.30 14.47
CA HIS A 141 -7.68 -3.00 13.56
C HIS A 141 -6.42 -2.79 14.41
N THR A 142 -5.37 -3.57 14.18
CA THR A 142 -4.11 -3.44 14.94
C THR A 142 -2.99 -2.87 14.08
N THR A 143 -1.85 -2.57 14.72
CA THR A 143 -0.61 -2.17 14.03
C THR A 143 -0.21 -3.17 12.94
N GLU A 144 -0.44 -4.46 13.17
CA GLU A 144 -0.12 -5.53 12.22
C GLU A 144 -1.04 -5.52 10.98
N ASN A 145 -2.24 -4.95 11.10
CA ASN A 145 -3.15 -4.79 9.97
C ASN A 145 -2.91 -3.51 9.17
N LYS A 146 -2.01 -2.63 9.63
CA LYS A 146 -1.75 -1.34 8.98
C LYS A 146 -0.78 -1.53 7.81
N VAL A 147 -1.22 -1.12 6.62
CA VAL A 147 -0.38 -1.01 5.42
C VAL A 147 -0.18 0.46 5.09
N SER A 148 1.08 0.87 4.89
CA SER A 148 1.44 2.23 4.48
C SER A 148 1.54 2.31 2.95
N TYR A 149 1.06 3.43 2.38
CA TYR A 149 0.98 3.61 0.94
C TYR A 149 1.75 4.87 0.53
N PHE A 150 2.62 4.74 -0.44
CA PHE A 150 3.49 5.81 -0.90
C PHE A 150 3.51 5.92 -2.43
N LYS A 151 3.95 7.09 -2.92
CA LYS A 151 4.23 7.33 -4.33
C LYS A 151 5.59 8.01 -4.46
N ALA A 152 6.47 7.38 -5.23
CA ALA A 152 7.75 7.92 -5.62
C ALA A 152 7.56 8.82 -6.86
N VAL A 153 8.09 10.04 -6.81
CA VAL A 153 8.11 10.96 -7.95
C VAL A 153 9.56 11.41 -8.14
N PRO A 154 10.13 11.30 -9.35
CA PRO A 154 11.47 11.81 -9.60
C PRO A 154 11.49 13.33 -9.40
N ASP A 155 12.47 13.82 -8.65
CA ASP A 155 12.71 15.25 -8.52
C ASP A 155 13.37 15.75 -9.81
N GLU A 156 12.70 16.65 -10.52
CA GLU A 156 13.23 17.26 -11.74
C GLU A 156 14.24 18.39 -11.45
N SER A 157 14.39 18.79 -10.19
CA SER A 157 15.28 19.89 -9.79
C SER A 157 16.72 19.46 -9.49
N THR A 158 16.94 18.18 -9.18
CA THR A 158 18.25 17.60 -8.88
C THR A 158 18.74 16.74 -10.05
N SER A 159 20.00 16.92 -10.45
CA SER A 159 20.66 16.15 -11.52
C SER A 159 20.87 14.67 -11.16
N GLU A 160 20.85 14.38 -9.87
CA GLU A 160 20.81 13.04 -9.32
C GLU A 160 19.34 12.64 -9.24
N ARG A 161 18.97 11.42 -9.67
CA ARG A 161 17.59 10.91 -9.71
C ARG A 161 17.01 10.71 -8.30
N GLU A 162 17.06 11.72 -7.46
CA GLU A 162 16.44 11.74 -6.16
C GLU A 162 14.94 11.61 -6.36
N THR A 163 14.35 10.75 -5.54
CA THR A 163 12.94 10.43 -5.65
C THR A 163 12.25 10.97 -4.41
N VAL A 164 11.34 11.91 -4.60
CA VAL A 164 10.53 12.44 -3.49
C VAL A 164 9.37 11.47 -3.25
N ILE A 165 9.22 11.06 -1.99
CA ILE A 165 8.19 10.12 -1.56
C ILE A 165 7.03 10.90 -0.96
N TYR A 166 5.82 10.68 -1.49
CA TYR A 166 4.58 11.25 -0.98
C TYR A 166 3.68 10.15 -0.41
N GLU A 167 2.86 10.49 0.59
CA GLU A 167 1.79 9.60 1.05
C GLU A 167 0.76 9.41 -0.08
N ALA A 168 0.31 8.16 -0.24
CA ALA A 168 -0.67 7.76 -1.23
C ALA A 168 -1.85 7.05 -0.58
N PHE A 169 -2.88 6.78 -1.37
CA PHE A 169 -4.04 6.00 -0.95
C PHE A 169 -4.02 4.62 -1.62
N PRO A 170 -4.65 3.59 -1.01
CA PRO A 170 -4.74 2.28 -1.64
C PRO A 170 -5.40 2.32 -3.03
N GLY A 171 -6.32 3.27 -3.26
CA GLY A 171 -6.97 3.50 -4.56
C GLY A 171 -6.07 4.08 -5.66
N THR A 172 -4.86 4.53 -5.32
CA THR A 172 -3.88 5.03 -6.30
C THR A 172 -3.30 3.90 -7.16
N PHE A 173 -3.20 2.69 -6.63
CA PHE A 173 -2.54 1.56 -7.26
C PHE A 173 -3.46 0.84 -8.23
N ARG A 174 -2.95 0.55 -9.43
CA ARG A 174 -3.67 -0.12 -10.51
C ARG A 174 -2.88 -1.29 -11.06
N ARG A 175 -3.60 -2.22 -11.70
CA ARG A 175 -2.97 -3.31 -12.45
C ARG A 175 -2.07 -2.73 -13.55
N GLY A 176 -0.84 -3.21 -13.60
CA GLY A 176 0.20 -2.73 -14.51
C GLY A 176 1.12 -1.66 -13.91
N ASP A 177 0.89 -1.22 -12.68
CA ASP A 177 1.83 -0.33 -11.99
C ASP A 177 3.09 -1.09 -11.57
N LEU A 178 4.25 -0.45 -11.69
CA LEU A 178 5.49 -0.90 -11.09
C LEU A 178 5.54 -0.43 -9.65
N VAL A 179 5.63 -1.38 -8.72
CA VAL A 179 5.56 -1.11 -7.29
C VAL A 179 6.75 -1.72 -6.56
N GLU A 180 7.16 -1.05 -5.50
CA GLU A 180 7.96 -1.64 -4.42
C GLU A 180 7.01 -2.05 -3.30
N ILE A 181 7.23 -3.23 -2.73
CA ILE A 181 6.52 -3.68 -1.55
C ILE A 181 7.49 -3.97 -0.43
N GLU A 182 7.06 -3.68 0.79
CA GLU A 182 7.75 -4.06 2.00
C GLU A 182 6.86 -4.98 2.82
N GLY A 183 7.46 -5.95 3.48
CA GLY A 183 6.73 -6.84 4.38
C GLY A 183 7.64 -7.78 5.16
N VAL A 184 7.02 -8.55 6.03
CA VAL A 184 7.71 -9.48 6.93
C VAL A 184 7.18 -10.89 6.71
N VAL A 185 8.04 -11.90 6.82
CA VAL A 185 7.61 -13.30 6.81
C VAL A 185 7.39 -13.73 8.25
N ILE A 186 6.18 -14.17 8.55
CA ILE A 186 5.79 -14.67 9.87
C ILE A 186 5.32 -16.12 9.77
N ALA A 187 5.38 -16.84 10.89
CA ALA A 187 4.74 -18.14 11.04
C ALA A 187 3.65 -18.10 12.11
N LEU A 188 2.54 -18.79 11.87
CA LEU A 188 1.33 -18.76 12.68
C LEU A 188 0.89 -20.18 13.02
N ALA A 189 0.59 -20.45 14.29
CA ALA A 189 -0.02 -21.71 14.69
C ALA A 189 -1.52 -21.70 14.37
N ASN A 190 -2.00 -22.76 13.73
CA ASN A 190 -3.44 -22.98 13.58
C ASN A 190 -4.02 -23.74 14.80
N LYS A 191 -5.35 -23.82 14.87
CA LYS A 191 -6.07 -24.53 15.95
C LYS A 191 -5.72 -26.02 16.09
N HIS A 192 -5.10 -26.62 15.07
CA HIS A 192 -4.68 -28.03 15.06
C HIS A 192 -3.17 -28.22 15.31
N GLY A 193 -2.46 -27.16 15.72
CA GLY A 193 -1.03 -27.21 16.02
C GLY A 193 -0.13 -27.34 14.78
N LYS A 194 -0.67 -27.15 13.57
CA LYS A 194 0.12 -26.97 12.35
C LYS A 194 0.56 -25.52 12.22
N ILE A 195 1.76 -25.32 11.72
CA ILE A 195 2.40 -24.02 11.55
C ILE A 195 2.25 -23.59 10.11
N LYS A 196 1.97 -22.30 9.92
CA LYS A 196 1.64 -21.71 8.63
C LYS A 196 2.48 -20.47 8.43
N THR A 197 3.36 -20.47 7.44
CA THR A 197 4.14 -19.29 7.08
C THR A 197 3.27 -18.33 6.26
N THR A 198 3.47 -17.02 6.37
CA THR A 198 2.79 -16.02 5.54
C THR A 198 3.66 -14.78 5.36
N PHE A 199 3.53 -14.12 4.20
CA PHE A 199 4.08 -12.79 3.99
C PHE A 199 3.04 -11.76 4.44
N GLN A 200 3.39 -10.93 5.41
CA GLN A 200 2.58 -9.83 5.90
C GLN A 200 3.07 -8.54 5.25
N LEU A 201 2.22 -7.95 4.40
CA LEU A 201 2.48 -6.67 3.74
C LEU A 201 2.48 -5.54 4.77
N SER A 202 3.52 -4.71 4.76
CA SER A 202 3.64 -3.53 5.64
C SER A 202 3.60 -2.22 4.86
N ALA A 203 4.15 -2.17 3.64
CA ALA A 203 4.10 -0.98 2.80
C ALA A 203 4.04 -1.29 1.30
N MET A 204 3.50 -0.33 0.53
CA MET A 204 3.53 -0.30 -0.92
C MET A 204 3.93 1.08 -1.42
N THR A 205 4.87 1.14 -2.34
CA THR A 205 5.33 2.37 -2.98
C THR A 205 5.14 2.27 -4.49
N LEU A 206 4.39 3.22 -5.07
CA LEU A 206 4.26 3.33 -6.52
C LEU A 206 5.54 3.93 -7.10
N ILE A 207 6.27 3.17 -7.91
CA ILE A 207 7.49 3.61 -8.60
C ILE A 207 7.14 4.21 -9.96
N ASP A 208 6.38 3.47 -10.77
CA ASP A 208 6.01 3.90 -12.12
C ASP A 208 4.58 3.48 -12.47
N SER A 209 3.86 4.40 -13.11
CA SER A 209 2.49 4.24 -13.61
C SER A 209 2.39 4.44 -15.12
N SER A 210 3.51 4.57 -15.83
CA SER A 210 3.58 4.78 -17.28
C SER A 210 2.85 3.68 -18.04
N PHE A 211 3.09 2.41 -17.68
CA PHE A 211 2.50 1.23 -18.30
C PHE A 211 0.99 1.16 -18.11
N SER A 212 0.50 1.38 -16.88
CA SER A 212 -0.93 1.35 -16.58
C SER A 212 -1.67 2.49 -17.27
N LYS A 213 -1.10 3.71 -17.30
CA LYS A 213 -1.63 4.87 -18.03
C LYS A 213 -1.69 4.62 -19.52
N ALA A 214 -0.61 4.10 -20.12
CA ALA A 214 -0.58 3.77 -21.55
C ALA A 214 -1.67 2.74 -21.91
N ALA A 215 -1.84 1.70 -21.10
CA ALA A 215 -2.88 0.69 -21.28
C ALA A 215 -4.30 1.29 -21.13
N GLU A 216 -4.51 2.21 -20.19
CA GLU A 216 -5.79 2.89 -20.01
C GLU A 216 -6.13 3.81 -21.18
N ILE A 217 -5.15 4.56 -21.70
CA ILE A 217 -5.31 5.37 -22.92
C ILE A 217 -5.64 4.47 -24.12
N ALA A 218 -4.94 3.34 -24.28
CA ALA A 218 -5.20 2.40 -25.37
C ALA A 218 -6.62 1.81 -25.29
N ARG A 219 -7.08 1.41 -24.09
CA ARG A 219 -8.45 0.93 -23.87
C ARG A 219 -9.48 2.01 -24.15
N ALA A 220 -9.27 3.23 -23.66
CA ALA A 220 -10.18 4.35 -23.91
C ALA A 220 -10.30 4.65 -25.42
N LYS A 221 -9.17 4.60 -26.16
CA LYS A 221 -9.17 4.75 -27.62
C LYS A 221 -9.89 3.61 -28.34
N ALA A 222 -9.76 2.38 -27.85
CA ALA A 222 -10.40 1.20 -28.46
C ALA A 222 -11.91 1.12 -28.20
N VAL A 223 -12.38 1.66 -27.08
CA VAL A 223 -13.80 1.64 -26.68
C VAL A 223 -14.58 2.83 -27.23
N ALA A 224 -13.93 3.87 -27.74
CA ALA A 224 -14.61 5.05 -28.27
C ALA A 224 -15.43 4.72 -29.55
N PRO A 225 -16.78 4.79 -29.53
CA PRO A 225 -17.51 5.09 -30.76
C PRO A 225 -17.26 6.55 -31.12
N VAL A 226 -17.20 6.85 -32.42
CA VAL A 226 -17.21 8.24 -32.94
C VAL A 226 -18.56 8.87 -32.60
N GLN A 227 -18.69 9.40 -31.39
CA GLN A 227 -19.70 10.41 -31.07
C GLN A 227 -19.01 11.48 -30.22
N PRO A 228 -19.14 12.77 -30.59
CA PRO A 228 -18.52 13.85 -29.83
C PRO A 228 -19.18 13.89 -28.45
N GLN A 229 -18.48 13.39 -27.44
CA GLN A 229 -18.88 13.64 -26.07
C GLN A 229 -18.84 15.15 -25.84
N VAL A 230 -19.91 15.68 -25.28
CA VAL A 230 -19.97 17.05 -24.79
C VAL A 230 -18.85 17.19 -23.75
N VAL A 231 -17.74 17.78 -24.18
CA VAL A 231 -16.65 18.15 -23.28
C VAL A 231 -17.21 19.23 -22.37
N LEU A 232 -17.48 18.88 -21.11
CA LEU A 232 -17.67 19.86 -20.04
C LEU A 232 -16.35 20.60 -19.87
N LYS A 233 -16.13 21.62 -20.69
CA LYS A 233 -15.03 22.57 -20.50
C LYS A 233 -15.32 23.29 -19.19
N ARG A 234 -14.45 23.09 -18.20
CA ARG A 234 -14.42 23.96 -17.02
C ARG A 234 -14.11 25.36 -17.54
N LYS A 235 -15.12 26.24 -17.62
CA LYS A 235 -14.91 27.65 -17.91
C LYS A 235 -14.01 28.22 -16.81
N LEU A 236 -12.76 28.49 -17.16
CA LEU A 236 -11.95 29.42 -16.41
C LEU A 236 -12.62 30.80 -16.57
N TRP A 237 -12.93 31.45 -15.46
CA TRP A 237 -13.63 32.76 -15.42
C TRP A 237 -12.95 33.87 -16.24
N HIS A 238 -11.73 33.64 -16.73
CA HIS A 238 -10.94 34.61 -17.49
C HIS A 238 -11.12 34.56 -19.01
N GLU A 239 -11.82 33.58 -19.58
CA GLU A 239 -11.92 33.45 -21.05
C GLU A 239 -13.13 34.15 -21.68
N SER A 240 -14.09 34.62 -20.87
CA SER A 240 -15.11 35.57 -21.33
C SER A 240 -15.39 36.53 -20.20
N GLU A 241 -14.71 37.69 -20.21
CA GLU A 241 -15.05 38.75 -19.27
C GLU A 241 -16.48 39.23 -19.59
N ASP A 242 -17.42 38.77 -18.78
CA ASP A 242 -18.79 39.26 -18.81
C ASP A 242 -18.76 40.78 -18.66
N GLN A 243 -19.42 41.54 -19.53
CA GLN A 243 -19.33 43.01 -19.51
C GLN A 243 -19.74 43.60 -18.15
N ALA A 244 -20.59 42.89 -17.40
CA ALA A 244 -20.95 43.21 -16.02
C ALA A 244 -19.77 43.10 -15.05
N VAL A 245 -18.90 42.09 -15.21
CA VAL A 245 -17.71 41.88 -14.38
C VAL A 245 -16.64 42.93 -14.68
N VAL A 246 -16.47 43.32 -15.95
CA VAL A 246 -15.56 44.42 -16.34
C VAL A 246 -16.04 45.74 -15.73
N LYS A 247 -17.34 46.04 -15.82
CA LYS A 247 -17.93 47.23 -15.19
C LYS A 247 -17.77 47.23 -13.67
N ALA A 248 -18.04 46.11 -13.00
CA ALA A 248 -17.88 46.00 -11.55
C ALA A 248 -16.41 46.17 -11.10
N ARG A 249 -15.45 45.58 -11.83
CA ARG A 249 -14.02 45.77 -11.56
C ARG A 249 -13.57 47.21 -11.77
N ARG A 250 -14.11 47.89 -12.79
CA ARG A 250 -13.84 49.30 -13.05
C ARG A 250 -14.40 50.18 -11.94
N GLN A 251 -15.65 49.96 -11.53
CA GLN A 251 -16.27 50.67 -10.41
C GLN A 251 -15.51 50.47 -9.09
N LEU A 252 -15.06 49.24 -8.81
CA LEU A 252 -14.23 48.96 -7.62
C LEU A 252 -12.86 49.66 -7.68
N ARG A 253 -12.25 49.80 -8.86
CA ARG A 253 -11.00 50.56 -9.03
C ARG A 253 -11.21 52.06 -8.86
N GLU A 254 -12.33 52.59 -9.35
CA GLU A 254 -12.68 54.02 -9.21
C GLU A 254 -12.98 54.36 -7.74
N LEU A 255 -13.72 53.51 -7.01
CA LEU A 255 -13.94 53.65 -5.56
C LEU A 255 -12.62 53.58 -4.74
N ALA A 256 -11.69 52.70 -5.12
CA ALA A 256 -10.40 52.59 -4.44
C ALA A 256 -9.44 53.78 -4.67
N LEU A 257 -9.73 54.63 -5.66
CA LEU A 257 -9.00 55.87 -5.92
C LEU A 257 -9.63 57.06 -5.17
N GLU A 258 -10.97 57.09 -5.04
CA GLU A 258 -11.68 58.11 -4.25
C GLU A 258 -11.32 58.04 -2.76
N ASP A 259 -11.16 56.82 -2.19
CA ASP A 259 -10.70 56.65 -0.81
C ASP A 259 -9.26 57.15 -0.56
N LYS A 260 -8.44 57.28 -1.62
CA LYS A 260 -7.08 57.83 -1.52
C LYS A 260 -7.02 59.35 -1.69
N GLU A 261 -8.03 59.97 -2.28
CA GLU A 261 -8.10 61.43 -2.39
C GLU A 261 -8.70 62.09 -1.14
N VAL A 262 -9.45 61.35 -0.31
CA VAL A 262 -9.97 61.83 0.99
C VAL A 262 -8.95 61.69 2.13
N ALA A 263 -7.88 60.91 1.94
CA ALA A 263 -6.83 60.69 2.95
C ALA A 263 -5.59 61.58 2.78
N LYS A 264 -5.73 62.77 2.15
CA LYS A 264 -4.68 63.78 2.02
C LYS A 264 -5.09 65.12 2.61
#